data_AF-F5YK49-F1
#
_entry.id   AF-F5YK49-F1
#
_cell.length_a   1.000
_cell.length_b   1.000
_cell.length_c   1.000
_cell.angle_alpha   90.00
_cell.angle_beta   90.00
_cell.angle_gamma   90.00
#
_symmetry.space_group_name_H-M   'P 1'
#
loop_
_entity.id
_entity.type
_entity.pdbx_description
1 polymer ?
#
loop_
_entity_poly.entity_id
_entity_poly.type
_entity_poly.pdbx_seq_one_letter_code
_entity_poly.pdbx_strand_id
1 'polypeptide(L)'
;MKGFTTTLIILAISEGLWGCVSLVETGGRLMDGSAFAAKPLGVYRQRPKSGIRLDRMRRKDGSEFIAISLDAMPNLRINGSLPDENGAFYLVSLDFLNPNALGWNEFTQGLSGSGSFVITGEKGKEGTLQLREPVESLDIMEGKIHRGGNRLSGAQALTALHNRQERIAALTEWMKEREPDSDAGDLEAFEDHWKPLLFPELVPKKQRPAEWDSENPLWTLGEDVRWNGGYTRAVFPEELWPVRDSGTLLRDWEEAAGWIYLEFEWDSIVASLTEKVVLKKTK
;
A
#
# COMPACT_ATOMS: atom_id res chain seq x y z
N MET A 1 -51.91 -16.57 -4.04
CA MET A 1 -50.75 -15.69 -3.76
C MET A 1 -49.50 -16.41 -4.23
N LYS A 2 -48.85 -15.91 -5.28
CA LYS A 2 -47.64 -16.51 -5.86
C LYS A 2 -46.43 -15.91 -5.15
N GLY A 3 -45.63 -16.74 -4.49
CA GLY A 3 -44.39 -16.33 -3.83
C GLY A 3 -43.29 -16.06 -4.86
N PHE A 4 -42.64 -14.91 -4.74
CA PHE A 4 -41.44 -14.58 -5.49
C PHE A 4 -40.22 -15.07 -4.71
N THR A 5 -39.57 -16.11 -5.21
CA THR A 5 -38.26 -16.57 -4.74
C THR A 5 -37.20 -15.65 -5.37
N THR A 6 -36.60 -14.78 -4.56
CA THR A 6 -35.49 -13.93 -5.02
C THR A 6 -34.20 -14.74 -4.92
N THR A 7 -33.69 -15.19 -6.06
CA THR A 7 -32.38 -15.87 -6.15
C THR A 7 -31.28 -14.83 -6.04
N LEU A 8 -30.54 -14.88 -4.93
CA LEU A 8 -29.32 -14.11 -4.71
C LEU A 8 -28.20 -14.71 -5.57
N ILE A 9 -27.75 -14.00 -6.59
CA ILE A 9 -26.59 -14.39 -7.40
C ILE A 9 -25.34 -13.93 -6.65
N ILE A 10 -24.67 -14.87 -5.97
CA ILE A 10 -23.33 -14.66 -5.41
C ILE A 10 -22.35 -14.94 -6.56
N LEU A 11 -21.76 -13.88 -7.11
CA LEU A 11 -20.68 -13.96 -8.09
C LEU A 11 -19.41 -14.38 -7.34
N ALA A 12 -19.08 -15.66 -7.42
CA ALA A 12 -17.77 -16.17 -7.04
C ALA A 12 -16.74 -15.69 -8.08
N ILE A 13 -16.02 -14.62 -7.75
CA ILE A 13 -14.79 -14.23 -8.42
C ILE A 13 -13.66 -14.52 -7.44
N SER A 14 -13.14 -15.75 -7.47
CA SER A 14 -11.88 -16.09 -6.83
C SER A 14 -11.10 -17.00 -7.77
N GLU A 15 -9.79 -16.73 -7.82
CA GLU A 15 -8.74 -17.49 -8.48
C GLU A 15 -8.48 -17.12 -9.95
N GLY A 16 -7.42 -16.32 -10.18
CA GLY A 16 -6.69 -16.39 -11.46
C GLY A 16 -6.17 -15.10 -12.12
N LEU A 17 -5.96 -13.98 -11.42
CA LEU A 17 -5.49 -12.72 -12.09
C LEU A 17 -4.07 -12.25 -11.76
N TRP A 18 -3.28 -13.01 -11.01
CA TRP A 18 -1.92 -12.61 -10.64
C TRP A 18 -0.92 -12.60 -11.82
N GLY A 19 -1.22 -13.34 -12.89
CA GLY A 19 -0.38 -13.36 -14.11
C GLY A 19 -0.45 -12.08 -14.96
N CYS A 20 -1.37 -11.16 -14.68
CA CYS A 20 -1.57 -9.93 -15.46
C CYS A 20 -0.98 -8.67 -14.80
N VAL A 21 -0.48 -8.75 -13.56
CA VAL A 21 0.02 -7.59 -12.81
C VAL A 21 1.25 -6.97 -13.49
N SER A 22 2.16 -7.77 -14.07
CA SER A 22 3.32 -7.23 -14.79
C SER A 22 2.95 -6.45 -16.07
N LEU A 23 1.82 -6.81 -16.70
CA LEU A 23 1.31 -6.16 -17.90
C LEU A 23 0.53 -4.88 -17.57
N VAL A 24 -0.15 -4.83 -16.43
CA VAL A 24 -0.82 -3.62 -15.92
C VAL A 24 0.20 -2.62 -15.37
N GLU A 25 1.26 -3.07 -14.68
CA GLU A 25 2.39 -2.23 -14.27
C GLU A 25 3.09 -1.61 -15.48
N THR A 26 3.27 -2.37 -16.57
CA THR A 26 3.90 -1.86 -17.79
C THR A 26 2.93 -0.99 -18.60
N GLY A 27 1.65 -1.34 -18.64
CA GLY A 27 0.59 -0.66 -19.39
C GLY A 27 0.18 0.69 -18.80
N GLY A 28 0.01 0.79 -17.48
CA GLY A 28 -0.26 2.06 -16.80
C GLY A 28 0.91 3.04 -16.91
N ARG A 29 2.15 2.54 -16.79
CA ARG A 29 3.38 3.33 -16.91
C ARG A 29 3.67 3.85 -18.33
N LEU A 30 3.21 3.14 -19.37
CA LEU A 30 3.38 3.56 -20.77
C LEU A 30 2.31 4.54 -21.27
N MET A 31 1.10 4.51 -20.71
CA MET A 31 -0.06 5.19 -21.29
C MET A 31 -0.13 6.70 -20.98
N ASP A 32 0.46 7.17 -19.88
CA ASP A 32 0.42 8.59 -19.48
C ASP A 32 1.75 9.34 -19.67
N GLY A 33 2.84 8.65 -20.04
CA GLY A 33 4.13 9.26 -20.41
C GLY A 33 4.83 10.11 -19.33
N SER A 34 4.32 10.17 -18.10
CA SER A 34 4.72 11.17 -17.10
C SER A 34 5.48 10.65 -15.88
N ALA A 35 5.32 9.41 -15.42
CA ALA A 35 5.76 9.09 -14.06
C ALA A 35 7.26 8.74 -13.89
N PHE A 36 7.92 8.07 -14.87
CA PHE A 36 9.28 7.53 -14.61
C PHE A 36 10.27 7.66 -15.78
N ALA A 37 10.16 8.72 -16.56
CA ALA A 37 11.14 9.05 -17.60
C ALA A 37 12.46 9.60 -17.03
N ALA A 38 12.91 9.05 -15.89
CA ALA A 38 14.20 9.35 -15.30
C ALA A 38 15.21 8.27 -15.72
N LYS A 39 16.40 8.71 -16.10
CA LYS A 39 17.47 7.81 -16.55
C LYS A 39 18.25 7.29 -15.34
N PRO A 40 18.39 5.97 -15.16
CA PRO A 40 19.26 5.43 -14.11
C PRO A 40 20.73 5.74 -14.45
N LEU A 41 21.42 6.35 -13.50
CA LEU A 41 22.86 6.65 -13.54
C LEU A 41 23.70 5.60 -12.81
N GLY A 42 23.11 4.92 -11.83
CA GLY A 42 23.73 3.82 -11.10
C GLY A 42 22.70 3.04 -10.31
N VAL A 43 22.87 1.72 -10.21
CA VAL A 43 21.94 0.82 -9.53
C VAL A 43 22.71 0.01 -8.48
N TYR A 44 22.21 0.05 -7.24
CA TYR A 44 22.76 -0.67 -6.10
C TYR A 44 21.68 -1.59 -5.53
N ARG A 45 22.01 -2.86 -5.27
CA ARG A 45 21.06 -3.87 -4.78
C ARG A 45 21.65 -4.73 -3.67
N GLN A 46 20.84 -5.05 -2.68
CA GLN A 46 21.14 -6.06 -1.69
C GLN A 46 21.23 -7.47 -2.34
N ARG A 47 22.14 -8.32 -1.89
CA ARG A 47 22.30 -9.72 -2.35
C ARG A 47 22.02 -10.67 -1.18
N PRO A 48 21.45 -11.89 -1.40
CA PRO A 48 21.42 -12.59 -2.69
C PRO A 48 20.19 -12.41 -3.59
N LYS A 49 18.94 -12.24 -3.12
CA LYS A 49 17.79 -12.42 -4.03
C LYS A 49 16.50 -11.63 -3.77
N SER A 50 16.35 -10.95 -2.64
CA SER A 50 15.23 -10.07 -2.37
C SER A 50 15.69 -9.05 -1.33
N GLY A 51 15.37 -7.78 -1.54
CA GLY A 51 15.67 -6.77 -0.55
C GLY A 51 15.60 -5.37 -1.12
N ILE A 52 16.49 -4.52 -0.62
CA ILE A 52 16.48 -3.09 -0.92
C ILE A 52 17.30 -2.82 -2.20
N ARG A 53 16.74 -1.95 -3.03
CA ARG A 53 17.39 -1.39 -4.22
C ARG A 53 17.45 0.13 -4.09
N LEU A 54 18.62 0.70 -4.40
CA LEU A 54 18.81 2.14 -4.53
C LEU A 54 19.27 2.47 -5.96
N ASP A 55 18.51 3.34 -6.61
CA ASP A 55 18.82 3.89 -7.92
C ASP A 55 19.21 5.35 -7.79
N ARG A 56 20.35 5.74 -8.39
CA ARG A 56 20.63 7.15 -8.68
C ARG A 56 19.98 7.50 -10.02
N MET A 57 19.12 8.50 -10.03
CA MET A 57 18.26 8.82 -11.16
C MET A 57 18.49 10.26 -11.62
N ARG A 58 18.30 10.52 -12.92
CA ARG A 58 18.31 11.87 -13.52
C ARG A 58 16.98 12.15 -14.21
N ARG A 59 16.31 13.24 -13.82
CA ARG A 59 15.07 13.74 -14.45
C ARG A 59 15.37 14.38 -15.81
N LYS A 60 14.31 14.66 -16.57
CA LYS A 60 14.41 15.31 -17.89
C LYS A 60 15.00 16.73 -17.82
N ASP A 61 14.76 17.45 -16.73
CA ASP A 61 15.30 18.79 -16.46
C ASP A 61 16.78 18.79 -16.05
N GLY A 62 17.40 17.61 -15.94
CA GLY A 62 18.80 17.43 -15.53
C GLY A 62 19.01 17.30 -14.03
N SER A 63 17.98 17.56 -13.20
CA SER A 63 18.06 17.32 -11.76
C SER A 63 18.24 15.84 -11.45
N GLU A 64 18.94 15.55 -10.37
CA GLU A 64 19.26 14.20 -9.94
C GLU A 64 18.73 13.93 -8.53
N PHE A 65 18.41 12.67 -8.27
CA PHE A 65 17.83 12.22 -7.01
C PHE A 65 18.15 10.75 -6.79
N ILE A 66 17.86 10.23 -5.59
CA ILE A 66 17.88 8.79 -5.31
C ILE A 66 16.47 8.25 -5.20
N ALA A 67 16.29 7.02 -5.63
CA ALA A 67 15.05 6.26 -5.49
C ALA A 67 15.37 4.94 -4.78
N ILE A 68 14.71 4.70 -3.66
CA ILE A 68 14.79 3.47 -2.87
C ILE A 68 13.52 2.66 -3.15
N SER A 69 13.68 1.39 -3.49
CA SER A 69 12.58 0.45 -3.73
C SER A 69 12.83 -0.83 -2.97
N LEU A 70 11.74 -1.46 -2.52
CA LEU A 70 11.76 -2.73 -1.80
C LEU A 70 11.18 -3.81 -2.70
N ASP A 71 11.87 -4.95 -2.80
CA ASP A 71 11.37 -6.07 -3.61
C ASP A 71 10.04 -6.63 -3.05
N ALA A 72 9.80 -6.51 -1.73
CA ALA A 72 8.53 -6.91 -1.08
C ALA A 72 7.36 -5.96 -1.42
N MET A 73 7.65 -4.73 -1.85
CA MET A 73 6.65 -3.75 -2.27
C MET A 73 7.11 -3.07 -3.57
N PRO A 74 7.02 -3.75 -4.73
CA PRO A 74 7.53 -3.23 -6.01
C PRO A 74 6.80 -1.98 -6.50
N ASN A 75 5.62 -1.71 -5.94
CA ASN A 75 4.79 -0.55 -6.21
C ASN A 75 5.14 0.68 -5.37
N LEU A 76 6.02 0.52 -4.38
CA LEU A 76 6.50 1.56 -3.50
C LEU A 76 7.85 2.09 -3.98
N ARG A 77 8.00 3.42 -3.97
CA ARG A 77 9.28 4.09 -4.17
C ARG A 77 9.44 5.25 -3.21
N ILE A 78 10.54 5.24 -2.47
CA ILE A 78 10.94 6.34 -1.58
C ILE A 78 11.98 7.18 -2.32
N ASN A 79 11.69 8.46 -2.52
CA ASN A 79 12.57 9.39 -3.20
C ASN A 79 13.29 10.29 -2.19
N GLY A 80 14.57 10.56 -2.45
CA GLY A 80 15.38 11.47 -1.67
C GLY A 80 16.28 12.36 -2.52
N SER A 81 16.84 13.39 -1.89
CA SER A 81 17.88 14.23 -2.52
C SER A 81 19.09 13.39 -2.90
N LEU A 82 19.95 13.92 -3.78
CA LEU A 82 21.28 13.33 -3.92
C LEU A 82 22.03 13.38 -2.59
N PRO A 83 22.84 12.35 -2.28
CA PRO A 83 23.80 12.39 -1.19
C PRO A 83 24.83 13.51 -1.39
N ASP A 84 25.16 14.22 -0.30
CA ASP A 84 26.24 15.20 -0.26
C ASP A 84 27.64 14.53 -0.23
N GLU A 85 28.69 15.34 -0.03
CA GLU A 85 30.08 14.85 0.06
C GLU A 85 30.31 13.86 1.21
N ASN A 86 29.50 13.94 2.27
CA ASN A 86 29.52 13.03 3.42
C ASN A 86 28.55 11.86 3.25
N GLY A 87 27.84 11.79 2.13
CA GLY A 87 26.82 10.79 1.84
C GLY A 87 25.47 11.08 2.48
N ALA A 88 25.24 12.23 3.11
CA ALA A 88 23.96 12.56 3.73
C ALA A 88 22.91 13.00 2.68
N PHE A 89 21.66 12.57 2.84
CA PHE A 89 20.54 12.97 2.00
C PHE A 89 19.26 13.20 2.82
N TYR A 90 18.29 13.88 2.21
CA TYR A 90 16.95 14.08 2.77
C TYR A 90 15.92 13.26 2.00
N LEU A 91 14.94 12.69 2.71
CA LEU A 91 13.75 12.14 2.08
C LEU A 91 12.86 13.28 1.59
N VAL A 92 12.15 13.03 0.49
CA VAL A 92 11.32 14.05 -0.17
C VAL A 92 9.91 13.54 -0.38
N SER A 93 9.77 12.33 -0.92
CA SER A 93 8.45 11.80 -1.23
C SER A 93 8.41 10.28 -1.26
N LEU A 94 7.20 9.75 -1.15
CA LEU A 94 6.84 8.37 -1.38
C LEU A 94 5.91 8.33 -2.58
N ASP A 95 6.29 7.62 -3.64
CA ASP A 95 5.40 7.32 -4.76
C ASP A 95 4.83 5.93 -4.57
N PHE A 96 3.51 5.80 -4.66
CA PHE A 96 2.82 4.52 -4.54
C PHE A 96 1.82 4.31 -5.67
N LEU A 97 1.83 3.10 -6.23
CA LEU A 97 0.86 2.66 -7.23
C LEU A 97 0.11 1.44 -6.71
N ASN A 98 -1.16 1.57 -6.39
CA ASN A 98 -2.01 0.46 -5.99
C ASN A 98 -2.90 -0.02 -7.15
N PRO A 99 -2.51 -1.04 -7.93
CA PRO A 99 -3.40 -1.65 -8.92
C PRO A 99 -4.51 -2.45 -8.23
N ASN A 100 -5.68 -2.51 -8.87
CA ASN A 100 -6.79 -3.38 -8.48
C ASN A 100 -7.52 -3.93 -9.72
N ALA A 101 -8.50 -4.82 -9.52
CA ALA A 101 -9.19 -5.50 -10.60
C ALA A 101 -9.92 -4.54 -11.57
N LEU A 102 -10.29 -3.34 -11.12
CA LEU A 102 -11.08 -2.36 -11.88
C LEU A 102 -10.28 -1.10 -12.24
N GLY A 103 -8.99 -1.02 -11.92
CA GLY A 103 -8.18 0.16 -12.16
C GLY A 103 -6.99 0.28 -11.21
N TRP A 104 -6.71 1.50 -10.75
CA TRP A 104 -5.56 1.76 -9.89
C TRP A 104 -5.71 3.09 -9.13
N ASN A 105 -5.01 3.21 -8.00
CA ASN A 105 -4.76 4.47 -7.30
C ASN A 105 -3.26 4.77 -7.38
N GLU A 106 -2.88 5.96 -7.80
CA GLU A 106 -1.48 6.43 -7.81
C GLU A 106 -1.43 7.70 -6.99
N PHE A 107 -0.46 7.81 -6.10
CA PHE A 107 -0.26 9.03 -5.34
C PHE A 107 1.20 9.23 -4.97
N THR A 108 1.55 10.49 -4.75
CA THR A 108 2.81 10.89 -4.15
C THR A 108 2.53 11.60 -2.84
N GLN A 109 3.10 11.04 -1.79
CA GLN A 109 3.00 11.53 -0.43
C GLN A 109 4.30 12.22 -0.04
N GLY A 110 4.20 13.35 0.67
CA GLY A 110 5.39 14.00 1.22
C GLY A 110 6.07 13.11 2.26
N LEU A 111 7.39 13.13 2.32
CA LEU A 111 8.15 12.48 3.38
C LEU A 111 9.08 13.47 4.05
N SER A 112 9.20 13.38 5.37
CA SER A 112 10.21 14.06 6.17
C SER A 112 11.15 13.03 6.78
N GLY A 113 12.45 13.27 6.70
CA GLY A 113 13.46 12.36 7.24
C GLY A 113 14.79 12.53 6.54
N SER A 114 15.80 11.82 7.02
CA SER A 114 17.14 11.87 6.44
C SER A 114 17.79 10.49 6.41
N GLY A 115 18.87 10.37 5.67
CA GLY A 115 19.64 9.14 5.63
C GLY A 115 21.07 9.40 5.19
N SER A 116 21.81 8.32 5.07
CA SER A 116 23.15 8.32 4.50
C SER A 116 23.29 7.21 3.46
N PHE A 117 23.93 7.54 2.34
CA PHE A 117 24.36 6.60 1.34
C PHE A 117 25.82 6.86 1.00
N VAL A 118 26.71 6.00 1.50
CA VAL A 118 28.15 6.12 1.30
C VAL A 118 28.60 5.01 0.35
N ILE A 119 29.13 5.39 -0.81
CA ILE A 119 29.72 4.46 -1.76
C ILE A 119 31.07 4.00 -1.21
N THR A 120 31.23 2.69 -1.05
CA THR A 120 32.41 2.05 -0.48
C THR A 120 32.99 0.99 -1.44
N GLY A 121 34.17 0.47 -1.10
CA GLY A 121 34.84 -0.57 -1.85
C GLY A 121 35.58 -0.07 -3.10
N GLU A 122 36.43 -0.93 -3.65
CA GLU A 122 37.24 -0.58 -4.83
C GLU A 122 36.37 -0.16 -6.00
N LYS A 123 36.66 1.01 -6.57
CA LYS A 123 35.96 1.58 -7.73
C LYS A 123 34.45 1.80 -7.51
N GLY A 124 34.00 1.93 -6.26
CA GLY A 124 32.61 2.22 -5.90
C GLY A 124 31.63 1.09 -6.24
N LYS A 125 32.08 -0.16 -6.06
CA LYS A 125 31.28 -1.36 -6.31
C LYS A 125 30.29 -1.68 -5.18
N GLU A 126 30.46 -1.09 -4.01
CA GLU A 126 29.59 -1.30 -2.86
C GLU A 126 29.07 0.05 -2.37
N GLY A 127 27.98 0.03 -1.61
CA GLY A 127 27.40 1.20 -0.99
C GLY A 127 26.72 0.79 0.31
N THR A 128 26.77 1.67 1.31
CA THR A 128 26.04 1.48 2.55
C THR A 128 24.91 2.49 2.59
N LEU A 129 23.67 2.01 2.68
CA LEU A 129 22.46 2.80 2.91
C LEU A 129 22.04 2.68 4.37
N GLN A 130 21.61 3.78 4.97
CA GLN A 130 21.02 3.80 6.30
C GLN A 130 20.12 5.04 6.44
N LEU A 131 18.85 4.86 6.81
CA LEU A 131 17.97 5.95 7.21
C LEU A 131 18.21 6.35 8.66
N ARG A 132 17.86 7.61 8.98
CA ARG A 132 17.92 8.17 10.33
C ARG A 132 16.51 8.50 10.77
N GLU A 133 16.17 8.07 11.97
CA GLU A 133 14.89 8.39 12.61
C GLU A 133 14.86 9.84 13.10
N PRO A 134 13.67 10.46 13.16
CA PRO A 134 12.39 9.93 12.69
C PRO A 134 12.23 10.01 11.16
N VAL A 135 11.45 9.09 10.59
CA VAL A 135 10.93 9.16 9.22
C VAL A 135 9.43 9.32 9.31
N GLU A 136 8.92 10.45 8.84
CA GLU A 136 7.52 10.84 8.97
C GLU A 136 6.86 10.94 7.61
N SER A 137 5.68 10.34 7.52
CA SER A 137 4.76 10.46 6.40
C SER A 137 3.97 11.76 6.53
N LEU A 138 3.99 12.60 5.48
CA LEU A 138 3.22 13.85 5.40
C LEU A 138 1.96 13.62 4.55
N ASP A 139 1.27 14.70 4.17
CA ASP A 139 0.08 14.62 3.33
C ASP A 139 0.38 14.14 1.89
N ILE A 140 -0.67 13.60 1.24
CA ILE A 140 -0.66 13.34 -0.20
C ILE A 140 -0.63 14.67 -0.96
N MET A 141 0.39 14.86 -1.78
CA MET A 141 0.64 16.08 -2.54
C MET A 141 0.05 16.04 -3.94
N GLU A 142 0.05 14.85 -4.55
CA GLU A 142 -0.53 14.61 -5.88
C GLU A 142 -1.09 13.19 -5.97
N GLY A 143 -2.05 12.99 -6.87
CA GLY A 143 -2.56 11.65 -7.13
C GLY A 143 -3.58 11.59 -8.26
N LYS A 144 -3.85 10.35 -8.66
CA LYS A 144 -4.75 9.99 -9.74
C LYS A 144 -5.49 8.70 -9.35
N ILE A 145 -6.74 8.59 -9.76
CA ILE A 145 -7.55 7.39 -9.55
C ILE A 145 -8.13 6.98 -10.89
N HIS A 146 -7.95 5.71 -11.25
CA HIS A 146 -8.62 5.08 -12.37
C HIS A 146 -9.59 4.02 -11.85
N ARG A 147 -10.85 4.09 -12.28
CA ARG A 147 -11.91 3.12 -11.90
C ARG A 147 -12.83 2.86 -13.08
N GLY A 148 -12.72 1.67 -13.67
CA GLY A 148 -13.45 1.30 -14.88
C GLY A 148 -13.14 2.25 -16.03
N GLY A 149 -14.14 2.99 -16.50
CA GLY A 149 -13.98 4.04 -17.51
C GLY A 149 -13.69 5.45 -16.96
N ASN A 150 -13.68 5.62 -15.63
CA ASN A 150 -13.54 6.92 -14.99
C ASN A 150 -12.09 7.21 -14.58
N ARG A 151 -11.66 8.45 -14.79
CA ARG A 151 -10.36 8.98 -14.35
C ARG A 151 -10.57 10.21 -13.49
N LEU A 152 -10.11 10.17 -12.25
CA LEU A 152 -10.03 11.33 -11.37
C LEU A 152 -8.59 11.83 -11.36
N SER A 153 -8.42 13.15 -11.38
CA SER A 153 -7.12 13.81 -11.29
C SER A 153 -7.24 15.17 -10.59
N GLY A 154 -6.11 15.76 -10.20
CA GLY A 154 -6.07 17.05 -9.52
C GLY A 154 -6.84 17.03 -8.20
N ALA A 155 -7.56 18.13 -7.90
CA ALA A 155 -8.25 18.30 -6.63
C ALA A 155 -9.26 17.18 -6.31
N GLN A 156 -9.98 16.66 -7.32
CA GLN A 156 -10.96 15.59 -7.10
C GLN A 156 -10.30 14.28 -6.66
N ALA A 157 -9.17 13.92 -7.27
CA ALA A 157 -8.40 12.75 -6.86
C ALA A 157 -7.82 12.95 -5.46
N LEU A 158 -7.26 14.14 -5.18
CA LEU A 158 -6.68 14.44 -3.87
C LEU A 158 -7.71 14.33 -2.74
N THR A 159 -8.88 14.94 -2.87
CA THR A 159 -9.94 14.79 -1.85
C THR A 159 -10.34 13.34 -1.64
N ALA A 160 -10.50 12.57 -2.73
CA ALA A 160 -10.85 11.15 -2.61
C ALA A 160 -9.74 10.32 -1.94
N LEU A 161 -8.47 10.64 -2.23
CA LEU A 161 -7.30 9.99 -1.64
C LEU A 161 -7.12 10.37 -0.17
N HIS A 162 -7.23 11.65 0.21
CA HIS A 162 -7.15 12.08 1.63
C HIS A 162 -8.24 11.43 2.48
N ASN A 163 -9.50 11.46 2.01
CA ASN A 163 -10.59 10.80 2.71
C ASN A 163 -10.33 9.29 2.89
N ARG A 164 -9.67 8.65 1.92
CA ARG A 164 -9.30 7.23 2.02
C ARG A 164 -8.13 7.03 2.97
N GLN A 165 -7.10 7.88 2.91
CA GLN A 165 -5.95 7.85 3.80
C GLN A 165 -6.38 7.90 5.27
N GLU A 166 -7.29 8.81 5.64
CA GLU A 166 -7.82 8.91 7.00
C GLU A 166 -8.47 7.60 7.48
N ARG A 167 -9.27 6.97 6.61
CA ARG A 167 -9.93 5.69 6.93
C ARG A 167 -8.95 4.53 7.00
N ILE A 168 -7.95 4.51 6.11
CA ILE A 168 -6.90 3.49 6.12
C ILE A 168 -6.05 3.63 7.39
N ALA A 169 -5.64 4.84 7.75
CA ALA A 169 -4.87 5.11 8.97
C ALA A 169 -5.62 4.62 10.21
N ALA A 170 -6.89 5.02 10.37
CA ALA A 170 -7.72 4.57 11.49
C ALA A 170 -7.91 3.03 11.52
N LEU A 171 -8.07 2.41 10.34
CA LEU A 171 -8.15 0.95 10.23
C LEU A 171 -6.86 0.29 10.68
N THR A 172 -5.71 0.73 10.16
CA THR A 172 -4.42 0.11 10.46
C THR A 172 -3.96 0.35 11.89
N GLU A 173 -4.33 1.48 12.49
CA GLU A 173 -4.11 1.73 13.92
C GLU A 173 -4.82 0.66 14.75
N TRP A 174 -6.12 0.44 14.51
CA TRP A 174 -6.88 -0.64 15.16
C TRP A 174 -6.28 -2.03 14.91
N MET A 175 -5.82 -2.32 13.69
CA MET A 175 -5.19 -3.60 13.36
C MET A 175 -3.90 -3.81 14.17
N LYS A 176 -3.05 -2.78 14.27
CA LYS A 176 -1.79 -2.81 15.04
C LYS A 176 -2.05 -2.94 16.54
N GLU A 177 -3.09 -2.28 17.08
CA GLU A 177 -3.47 -2.43 18.48
C GLU A 177 -3.96 -3.85 18.81
N ARG A 178 -4.69 -4.46 17.86
CA ARG A 178 -5.20 -5.83 18.01
C ARG A 178 -4.08 -6.87 17.97
N GLU A 179 -3.11 -6.69 17.08
CA GLU A 179 -1.98 -7.61 16.89
C GLU A 179 -0.65 -6.87 16.69
N PRO A 180 -0.01 -6.39 17.77
CA PRO A 180 1.16 -5.49 17.69
C PRO A 180 2.43 -6.16 17.15
N ASP A 181 2.52 -7.49 17.24
CA ASP A 181 3.68 -8.28 16.80
C ASP A 181 3.43 -8.99 15.45
N SER A 182 2.40 -8.59 14.72
CA SER A 182 2.06 -9.22 13.44
C SER A 182 3.02 -8.75 12.34
N ASP A 183 3.89 -9.65 11.89
CA ASP A 183 4.60 -9.52 10.61
C ASP A 183 3.72 -10.20 9.56
N ALA A 184 3.05 -9.39 8.74
CA ALA A 184 2.12 -9.94 7.77
C ALA A 184 2.83 -10.55 6.55
N GLY A 185 4.16 -10.43 6.47
CA GLY A 185 5.01 -11.09 5.48
C GLY A 185 4.83 -10.52 4.07
N ASP A 186 3.87 -11.04 3.33
CA ASP A 186 3.51 -10.54 1.99
C ASP A 186 2.02 -10.17 1.92
N LEU A 187 1.63 -9.46 0.86
CA LEU A 187 0.26 -8.98 0.71
C LEU A 187 -0.77 -10.12 0.70
N GLU A 188 -0.42 -11.30 0.18
CA GLU A 188 -1.35 -12.44 0.12
C GLU A 188 -1.60 -12.99 1.53
N ALA A 189 -0.54 -13.20 2.31
CA ALA A 189 -0.63 -13.61 3.71
C ALA A 189 -1.37 -12.56 4.57
N PHE A 190 -1.09 -11.27 4.34
CA PHE A 190 -1.82 -10.16 4.96
C PHE A 190 -3.32 -10.23 4.68
N GLU A 191 -3.71 -10.40 3.41
CA GLU A 191 -5.11 -10.47 3.02
C GLU A 191 -5.81 -11.71 3.59
N ASP A 192 -5.15 -12.87 3.53
CA ASP A 192 -5.68 -14.12 4.06
C ASP A 192 -5.93 -14.06 5.57
N HIS A 193 -5.08 -13.35 6.31
CA HIS A 193 -5.21 -13.16 7.75
C HIS A 193 -6.31 -12.16 8.11
N TRP A 194 -6.31 -10.98 7.49
CA TRP A 194 -7.18 -9.88 7.91
C TRP A 194 -8.56 -9.91 7.27
N LYS A 195 -8.73 -10.45 6.06
CA LYS A 195 -10.04 -10.48 5.38
C LYS A 195 -11.12 -11.22 6.17
N PRO A 196 -10.88 -12.38 6.82
CA PRO A 196 -11.89 -13.02 7.65
C PRO A 196 -12.30 -12.21 8.89
N LEU A 197 -11.38 -11.42 9.46
CA LEU A 197 -11.66 -10.52 10.59
C LEU A 197 -12.44 -9.29 10.14
N LEU A 198 -12.03 -8.70 9.02
CA LEU A 198 -12.66 -7.50 8.47
C LEU A 198 -14.04 -7.80 7.90
N PHE A 199 -14.17 -8.88 7.11
CA PHE A 199 -15.37 -9.21 6.33
C PHE A 199 -15.83 -10.68 6.52
N PRO A 200 -16.15 -11.09 7.76
CA PRO A 200 -16.62 -12.44 8.06
C PRO A 200 -17.87 -12.87 7.28
N GLU A 201 -18.68 -11.92 6.79
CA GLU A 201 -19.82 -12.16 5.90
C GLU A 201 -19.42 -12.82 4.57
N LEU A 202 -18.23 -12.49 4.08
CA LEU A 202 -17.75 -12.84 2.75
C LEU A 202 -16.93 -14.13 2.73
N VAL A 203 -16.62 -14.69 3.91
CA VAL A 203 -15.81 -15.90 4.05
C VAL A 203 -16.65 -17.12 4.50
N PRO A 204 -16.22 -18.34 4.17
CA PRO A 204 -16.83 -19.56 4.66
C PRO A 204 -16.87 -19.61 6.20
N LYS A 205 -17.91 -20.24 6.77
CA LYS A 205 -18.12 -20.33 8.22
C LYS A 205 -16.89 -20.79 9.00
N LYS A 206 -16.09 -21.70 8.45
CA LYS A 206 -14.87 -22.25 9.07
C LYS A 206 -13.73 -21.23 9.26
N GLN A 207 -13.75 -20.10 8.55
CA GLN A 207 -12.74 -19.04 8.62
C GLN A 207 -13.20 -17.85 9.47
N ARG A 208 -14.46 -17.84 9.93
CA ARG A 208 -14.99 -16.70 10.68
C ARG A 208 -14.38 -16.65 12.08
N PRO A 209 -14.14 -15.45 12.63
CA PRO A 209 -13.71 -15.27 14.00
C PRO A 209 -14.75 -15.80 14.99
N ALA A 210 -14.30 -16.18 16.19
CA ALA A 210 -15.18 -16.71 17.22
C ALA A 210 -16.22 -15.66 17.67
N GLU A 211 -15.85 -14.38 17.64
CA GLU A 211 -16.67 -13.24 17.99
C GLU A 211 -17.83 -13.00 17.00
N TRP A 212 -17.83 -13.66 15.84
CA TRP A 212 -18.88 -13.53 14.82
C TRP A 212 -20.26 -14.03 15.28
N ASP A 213 -20.30 -15.10 16.06
CA ASP A 213 -21.54 -15.81 16.42
C ASP A 213 -22.27 -15.13 17.62
N SER A 214 -22.40 -13.80 17.58
CA SER A 214 -23.10 -13.04 18.63
C SER A 214 -24.61 -13.37 18.66
N GLU A 215 -25.18 -13.53 19.86
CA GLU A 215 -26.56 -14.02 20.08
C GLU A 215 -27.68 -13.11 19.53
N ASN A 216 -27.39 -11.86 19.12
CA ASN A 216 -28.36 -10.93 18.57
C ASN A 216 -27.80 -10.18 17.34
N PRO A 217 -27.96 -10.70 16.12
CA PRO A 217 -27.42 -10.04 14.95
C PRO A 217 -28.30 -8.84 14.57
N LEU A 218 -27.78 -7.63 14.77
CA LEU A 218 -28.32 -6.41 14.17
C LEU A 218 -27.81 -6.33 12.74
N TRP A 219 -28.66 -6.59 11.75
CA TRP A 219 -28.25 -6.52 10.34
C TRP A 219 -28.44 -5.12 9.78
N THR A 220 -27.37 -4.55 9.22
CA THR A 220 -27.39 -3.29 8.47
C THR A 220 -27.16 -3.59 6.98
N LEU A 221 -27.96 -3.02 6.09
CA LEU A 221 -27.71 -3.11 4.64
C LEU A 221 -26.79 -1.95 4.24
N GLY A 222 -25.62 -2.25 3.69
CA GLY A 222 -24.65 -1.27 3.20
C GLY A 222 -24.11 -1.67 1.82
N GLU A 223 -24.23 -0.77 0.85
CA GLU A 223 -24.07 -1.09 -0.58
C GLU A 223 -24.86 -2.38 -0.92
N ASP A 224 -24.17 -3.42 -1.41
CA ASP A 224 -24.77 -4.69 -1.84
C ASP A 224 -24.61 -5.84 -0.81
N VAL A 225 -24.09 -5.54 0.39
CA VAL A 225 -23.81 -6.54 1.43
C VAL A 225 -24.64 -6.28 2.69
N ARG A 226 -25.07 -7.36 3.35
CA ARG A 226 -25.71 -7.28 4.66
C ARG A 226 -24.66 -7.49 5.74
N TRP A 227 -24.40 -6.44 6.51
CA TRP A 227 -23.40 -6.38 7.54
C TRP A 227 -23.96 -6.74 8.91
N ASN A 228 -23.24 -7.53 9.69
CA ASN A 228 -23.59 -7.83 11.06
C ASN A 228 -23.12 -6.69 11.97
N GLY A 229 -23.96 -5.68 12.15
CA GLY A 229 -23.71 -4.55 13.03
C GLY A 229 -23.56 -4.95 14.51
N GLY A 230 -24.02 -6.15 14.91
CA GLY A 230 -23.70 -6.72 16.23
C GLY A 230 -22.21 -7.03 16.36
N TYR A 231 -21.66 -7.71 15.35
CA TYR A 231 -20.22 -7.97 15.24
C TYR A 231 -19.42 -6.67 15.09
N THR A 232 -19.87 -5.75 14.23
CA THR A 232 -19.20 -4.44 14.05
C THR A 232 -18.99 -3.74 15.38
N ARG A 233 -20.03 -3.63 16.22
CA ARG A 233 -19.96 -2.96 17.53
C ARG A 233 -19.13 -3.70 18.57
N ALA A 234 -19.00 -5.02 18.44
CA ALA A 234 -18.26 -5.84 19.40
C ALA A 234 -16.75 -5.84 19.12
N VAL A 235 -16.33 -5.68 17.86
CA VAL A 235 -14.94 -5.90 17.43
C VAL A 235 -14.24 -4.62 16.98
N PHE A 236 -14.96 -3.71 16.33
CA PHE A 236 -14.38 -2.47 15.80
C PHE A 236 -14.62 -1.31 16.77
N PRO A 237 -13.72 -0.33 16.79
CA PRO A 237 -13.93 0.91 17.52
C PRO A 237 -15.02 1.75 16.84
N GLU A 238 -15.63 2.67 17.61
CA GLU A 238 -16.86 3.39 17.23
C GLU A 238 -16.71 4.18 15.92
N GLU A 239 -15.56 4.79 15.72
CA GLU A 239 -15.19 5.57 14.54
C GLU A 239 -15.20 4.75 13.24
N LEU A 240 -14.97 3.43 13.31
CA LEU A 240 -15.00 2.55 12.15
C LEU A 240 -16.39 1.96 11.87
N TRP A 241 -17.35 2.07 12.79
CA TRP A 241 -18.69 1.50 12.60
C TRP A 241 -19.40 2.03 11.33
N PRO A 242 -19.46 3.35 11.07
CA PRO A 242 -20.13 3.86 9.87
C PRO A 242 -19.43 3.45 8.57
N VAL A 243 -18.10 3.38 8.61
CA VAL A 243 -17.27 2.98 7.45
C VAL A 243 -17.50 1.51 7.13
N ARG A 244 -17.58 0.67 8.16
CA ARG A 244 -17.82 -0.77 8.04
C ARG A 244 -19.24 -1.09 7.59
N ASP A 245 -20.24 -0.55 8.29
CA ASP A 245 -21.66 -0.87 8.07
C ASP A 245 -22.22 -0.23 6.78
N SER A 246 -21.56 0.79 6.23
CA SER A 246 -21.93 1.34 4.91
C SER A 246 -21.39 0.54 3.73
N GLY A 247 -20.45 -0.40 3.95
CA GLY A 247 -19.71 -1.08 2.87
C GLY A 247 -18.49 -0.31 2.37
N THR A 248 -18.27 0.93 2.83
CA THR A 248 -17.11 1.74 2.43
C THR A 248 -15.79 1.04 2.73
N LEU A 249 -15.68 0.34 3.87
CA LEU A 249 -14.48 -0.41 4.22
C LEU A 249 -14.17 -1.52 3.22
N LEU A 250 -15.21 -2.24 2.75
CA LEU A 250 -15.04 -3.30 1.76
C LEU A 250 -14.51 -2.72 0.45
N ARG A 251 -15.08 -1.61 0.00
CA ARG A 251 -14.61 -0.92 -1.20
C ARG A 251 -13.16 -0.46 -1.07
N ASP A 252 -12.77 0.08 0.08
CA ASP A 252 -11.37 0.47 0.31
C ASP A 252 -10.45 -0.75 0.32
N TRP A 253 -10.89 -1.88 0.88
CA TRP A 253 -10.15 -3.14 0.80
C TRP A 253 -9.98 -3.60 -0.65
N GLU A 254 -11.05 -3.70 -1.42
CA GLU A 254 -11.02 -4.17 -2.81
C GLU A 254 -10.22 -3.25 -3.74
N GLU A 255 -10.23 -1.93 -3.48
CA GLU A 255 -9.57 -0.95 -4.33
C GLU A 255 -8.16 -0.56 -3.87
N ALA A 256 -7.84 -0.78 -2.59
CA ALA A 256 -6.68 -0.23 -1.90
C ALA A 256 -6.04 -1.17 -0.86
N ALA A 257 -6.25 -2.50 -0.92
CA ALA A 257 -5.61 -3.46 -0.02
C ALA A 257 -4.09 -3.29 0.07
N GLY A 258 -3.40 -3.06 -1.05
CA GLY A 258 -1.95 -2.80 -1.05
C GLY A 258 -1.56 -1.51 -0.33
N TRP A 259 -2.42 -0.49 -0.30
CA TRP A 259 -2.21 0.72 0.50
C TRP A 259 -2.46 0.44 1.99
N ILE A 260 -3.51 -0.32 2.32
CA ILE A 260 -3.75 -0.75 3.71
C ILE A 260 -2.53 -1.53 4.22
N TYR A 261 -2.01 -2.45 3.40
CA TYR A 261 -0.80 -3.20 3.71
C TYR A 261 0.44 -2.30 3.85
N LEU A 262 0.62 -1.30 2.97
CA LEU A 262 1.68 -0.30 3.10
C LEU A 262 1.61 0.44 4.43
N GLU A 263 0.45 0.96 4.82
CA GLU A 263 0.26 1.72 6.05
C GLU A 263 0.48 0.83 7.28
N PHE A 264 0.05 -0.44 7.20
CA PHE A 264 0.27 -1.44 8.23
C PHE A 264 1.77 -1.74 8.42
N GLU A 265 2.51 -1.99 7.34
CA GLU A 265 3.94 -2.36 7.38
C GLU A 265 4.91 -1.16 7.41
N TRP A 266 4.41 0.08 7.42
CA TRP A 266 5.26 1.26 7.28
C TRP A 266 6.39 1.31 8.31
N ASP A 267 6.08 1.01 9.58
CA ASP A 267 7.06 1.03 10.66
C ASP A 267 8.13 -0.05 10.48
N SER A 268 7.73 -1.26 10.07
CA SER A 268 8.64 -2.36 9.72
C SER A 268 9.56 -2.00 8.55
N ILE A 269 9.02 -1.35 7.52
CA ILE A 269 9.78 -0.86 6.36
C ILE A 269 10.82 0.16 6.80
N VAL A 270 10.43 1.16 7.59
CA VAL A 270 11.34 2.18 8.11
C VAL A 270 12.42 1.54 8.99
N ALA A 271 12.06 0.63 9.90
CA ALA A 271 13.01 -0.09 10.76
C ALA A 271 14.03 -0.90 9.93
N SER A 272 13.59 -1.58 8.88
CA SER A 272 14.50 -2.32 7.99
C SER A 272 15.51 -1.42 7.26
N LEU A 273 15.17 -0.14 7.07
CA LEU A 273 15.99 0.85 6.39
C LEU A 273 16.86 1.67 7.35
N THR A 274 16.55 1.71 8.65
CA THR A 274 17.40 2.33 9.68
C THR A 274 18.55 1.43 10.10
N GLU A 275 18.45 0.13 9.84
CA GLU A 275 19.59 -0.78 9.86
C GLU A 275 20.61 -0.44 8.76
N LYS A 276 21.87 -0.82 8.99
CA LYS A 276 22.95 -0.60 8.02
C LYS A 276 22.83 -1.60 6.87
N VAL A 277 22.35 -1.15 5.71
CA VAL A 277 22.13 -2.00 4.53
C VAL A 277 23.31 -1.91 3.56
N VAL A 278 23.96 -3.04 3.30
CA VAL A 278 25.06 -3.13 2.32
C VAL A 278 24.49 -3.49 0.94
N LEU A 279 24.72 -2.61 -0.02
CA LEU A 279 24.27 -2.72 -1.40
C LEU A 279 25.46 -2.93 -2.34
N LYS A 280 25.28 -3.75 -3.38
CA LYS A 280 26.28 -3.96 -4.44
C LYS A 280 25.84 -3.29 -5.73
N LYS A 281 26.75 -2.60 -6.39
CA LYS A 281 26.52 -1.98 -7.69
C LYS A 281 26.28 -3.07 -8.75
N THR A 282 25.19 -2.94 -9.49
CA THR A 282 24.82 -3.86 -10.58
C THR A 282 24.82 -3.19 -11.95
N LYS A 283 24.71 -1.85 -12.01
CA LYS A 283 24.79 -1.04 -13.21
C LYS A 283 25.43 0.31 -12.91
#